data_AF-A0A9E3DQM3-F1
#
_entry.id   AF-A0A9E3DQM3-F1
#
_cell.length_a   1.000
_cell.length_b   1.000
_cell.length_c   1.000
_cell.angle_alpha   90.00
_cell.angle_beta   90.00
_cell.angle_gamma   90.00
#
_symmetry.space_group_name_H-M   'P 1'
#
loop_
_entity.id
_entity.type
_entity.pdbx_description
1 polymer ?
#
loop_
_entity_poly.entity_id
_entity_poly.type
_entity_poly.pdbx_seq_one_letter_code
_entity_poly.pdbx_strand_id
1 'polypeptide(L)'
;MSSDEFDPMPLFGDALPAPTTTPWESLALHAQWLADHIAAIAAMDPAERIKWGEHSDEDLDQLAVLDHRAKSITALAAACRRDTYRALLEQGWTVKKIAKHWGVSDKAVYKSLGRS
;
A
#
# COMPACT_ATOMS: atom_id res chain seq x y z
N MET A 1 -16.25 20.08 39.61
CA MET A 1 -15.01 19.29 39.50
C MET A 1 -15.06 18.65 38.13
N SER A 2 -14.30 19.19 37.18
CA SER A 2 -14.14 18.62 35.84
C SER A 2 -13.37 17.32 35.99
N SER A 3 -14.02 16.21 35.67
CA SER A 3 -13.31 15.00 35.29
C SER A 3 -12.92 15.22 33.84
N ASP A 4 -11.63 15.46 33.60
CA ASP A 4 -11.02 15.32 32.29
C ASP A 4 -11.38 13.94 31.74
N GLU A 5 -12.35 13.91 30.83
CA GLU A 5 -12.51 12.82 29.88
C GLU A 5 -11.22 12.81 29.06
N PHE A 6 -10.30 11.94 29.45
CA PHE A 6 -9.24 11.49 28.57
C PHE A 6 -9.92 10.67 27.48
N ASP A 7 -10.48 11.37 26.49
CA ASP A 7 -10.90 10.78 25.23
C ASP A 7 -9.58 10.29 24.59
N PRO A 8 -9.30 8.97 24.58
CA PRO A 8 -8.10 8.50 23.92
C PRO A 8 -8.25 8.90 22.47
N MET A 9 -7.48 9.91 22.03
CA MET A 9 -7.33 10.19 20.61
C MET A 9 -7.18 8.83 19.92
N PRO A 10 -7.95 8.53 18.87
CA PRO A 10 -7.74 7.30 18.13
C PRO A 10 -6.31 7.37 17.61
N LEU A 11 -5.40 6.67 18.30
CA LEU A 11 -4.04 6.39 17.85
C LEU A 11 -4.26 5.59 16.59
N PHE A 12 -4.28 6.31 15.46
CA PHE A 12 -4.32 5.84 14.08
C PHE A 12 -4.96 4.47 13.94
N GLY A 13 -6.29 4.43 13.75
CA GLY A 13 -7.03 3.16 13.72
C GLY A 13 -6.31 2.07 12.94
N ASP A 14 -5.99 0.98 13.63
CA ASP A 14 -5.37 -0.26 13.12
C ASP A 14 -6.18 -0.96 12.01
N ALA A 15 -7.29 -0.36 11.58
CA ALA A 15 -8.07 -0.87 10.47
C ALA A 15 -7.25 -0.74 9.18
N LEU A 16 -6.80 -1.90 8.68
CA LEU A 16 -6.31 -2.05 7.31
C LEU A 16 -7.28 -1.28 6.38
N PRO A 17 -6.84 -0.35 5.50
CA PRO A 17 -7.72 0.30 4.54
C PRO A 17 -8.57 -0.74 3.82
N ALA A 18 -9.89 -0.53 3.86
CA ALA A 18 -10.84 -1.40 3.18
C ALA A 18 -10.54 -1.43 1.67
N PRO A 19 -10.72 -2.57 0.99
CA PRO A 19 -10.51 -2.65 -0.45
C PRO A 19 -11.45 -1.69 -1.19
N THR A 20 -10.89 -0.81 -2.00
CA THR A 20 -11.64 0.15 -2.81
C THR A 20 -12.02 -0.41 -4.18
N THR A 21 -12.86 0.34 -4.91
CA THR A 21 -13.39 -0.02 -6.23
C THR A 21 -12.32 -0.16 -7.31
N THR A 22 -11.20 0.55 -7.21
CA THR A 22 -10.11 0.47 -8.19
C THR A 22 -8.76 0.10 -7.56
N PRO A 23 -7.84 -0.56 -8.30
CA PRO A 23 -6.50 -0.84 -7.80
C PRO A 23 -5.67 0.44 -7.54
N TRP A 24 -5.98 1.54 -8.23
CA TRP A 24 -5.33 2.84 -8.06
C TRP A 24 -5.68 3.50 -6.73
N GLU A 25 -6.96 3.48 -6.35
CA GLU A 25 -7.41 3.95 -5.04
C GLU A 25 -6.78 3.12 -3.92
N SER A 26 -6.75 1.79 -4.06
CA SER A 26 -6.11 0.90 -3.09
C SER A 26 -4.61 1.19 -2.97
N LEU A 27 -3.92 1.42 -4.09
CA LEU A 27 -2.50 1.78 -4.09
C LEU A 27 -2.25 3.09 -3.32
N ALA A 28 -3.07 4.12 -3.56
CA ALA A 28 -2.95 5.40 -2.88
C ALA A 28 -3.18 5.26 -1.37
N LEU A 29 -4.22 4.55 -0.94
CA LEU A 29 -4.53 4.33 0.47
C LEU A 29 -3.41 3.58 1.20
N HIS A 30 -2.89 2.51 0.60
CA HIS A 30 -1.80 1.74 1.20
C HIS A 30 -0.50 2.54 1.27
N ALA A 31 -0.20 3.35 0.25
CA ALA A 31 0.97 4.22 0.25
C ALA A 31 0.87 5.31 1.32
N GLN A 32 -0.32 5.93 1.47
CA GLN A 32 -0.58 6.94 2.48
C GLN A 32 -0.46 6.35 3.89
N TRP A 33 -1.13 5.21 4.14
CA TRP A 33 -1.03 4.50 5.41
C TRP A 33 0.43 4.22 5.78
N LEU A 34 1.24 3.72 4.82
CA LEU A 34 2.65 3.39 5.07
C LEU A 34 3.48 4.64 5.39
N ALA A 35 3.25 5.73 4.66
CA ALA A 35 3.93 7.00 4.92
C ALA A 35 3.60 7.54 6.31
N ASP A 36 2.33 7.54 6.70
CA ASP A 36 1.87 8.04 8.00
C ASP A 36 2.44 7.20 9.15
N HIS A 37 2.44 5.86 9.02
CA HIS A 37 2.97 4.97 10.06
C HIS A 37 4.48 5.08 10.21
N ILE A 38 5.23 5.17 9.10
CA ILE A 38 6.69 5.39 9.17
C ILE A 38 7.00 6.75 9.81
N ALA A 39 6.24 7.80 9.48
CA ALA A 39 6.42 9.12 10.07
C ALA A 39 6.16 9.11 11.58
N ALA A 40 5.10 8.43 12.03
CA ALA A 40 4.81 8.25 13.44
C ALA A 40 5.96 7.55 14.19
N ILE A 41 6.47 6.44 13.64
CA ILE A 41 7.60 5.69 14.24
C ILE A 41 8.87 6.55 14.28
N ALA A 42 9.14 7.30 13.21
CA ALA A 42 10.32 8.17 13.14
C ALA A 42 10.31 9.27 14.21
N ALA A 43 9.12 9.74 14.59
CA ALA A 43 8.93 10.74 15.64
C ALA A 43 9.04 10.18 17.07
N MET A 44 8.92 8.86 17.26
CA MET A 44 9.06 8.22 18.58
C MET A 44 10.52 8.18 19.06
N ASP A 45 10.70 8.31 20.37
CA ASP A 45 11.98 8.02 21.03
C ASP A 45 12.38 6.55 20.76
N PRO A 46 13.66 6.26 20.44
CA PRO A 46 14.15 4.88 20.33
C PRO A 46 13.69 3.92 21.45
N ALA A 47 13.57 4.39 22.70
CA ALA A 47 13.10 3.58 23.81
C ALA A 47 11.58 3.27 23.75
N GLU A 48 10.79 4.14 23.11
CA GLU A 48 9.35 3.96 22.92
C GLU A 48 9.04 3.05 21.72
N ARG A 49 9.93 3.00 20.72
CA ARG A 49 9.80 2.08 19.57
C ARG A 49 9.77 0.61 19.98
N ILE A 50 10.48 0.26 21.06
CA ILE A 50 10.51 -1.10 21.61
C ILE A 50 9.17 -1.45 22.27
N LYS A 51 8.59 -0.50 23.00
CA LYS A 51 7.32 -0.67 23.72
C LYS A 51 6.08 -0.60 22.83
N TRP A 52 6.20 0.05 21.68
CA TRP A 52 5.11 0.15 20.71
C TRP A 52 4.67 -1.21 20.16
N GLY A 53 5.59 -2.20 20.11
CA GLY A 53 5.25 -3.59 19.78
C GLY A 53 4.75 -4.44 20.95
N GLU A 54 4.87 -3.95 22.20
CA GLU A 54 4.52 -4.71 23.43
C GLU A 54 3.16 -4.27 24.04
N HIS A 55 2.51 -3.24 23.48
CA HIS A 55 1.30 -2.63 24.07
C HIS A 55 0.01 -2.83 23.28
N SER A 56 0.03 -3.55 22.15
CA SER A 56 -1.18 -4.08 21.52
C SER A 56 -1.40 -5.51 22.00
N ASP A 57 -2.65 -5.88 22.33
CA ASP A 57 -3.05 -7.26 22.71
C ASP A 57 -2.72 -8.33 21.65
N GLU A 58 -2.22 -7.91 20.49
CA GLU A 58 -1.57 -8.75 19.49
C GLU A 58 -0.07 -8.40 19.49
N ASP A 59 0.80 -9.34 19.90
CA ASP A 59 2.28 -9.27 19.78
C ASP A 59 2.69 -9.22 18.30
N LEU A 60 2.27 -8.19 17.56
CA LEU A 60 2.58 -8.02 16.15
C LEU A 60 3.90 -7.28 16.02
N ASP A 61 4.87 -7.97 15.43
CA ASP A 61 6.10 -7.35 14.95
C ASP A 61 5.75 -6.24 13.94
N GLN A 62 5.82 -4.99 14.41
CA GLN A 62 5.48 -3.81 13.62
C GLN A 62 6.38 -3.65 12.39
N LEU A 63 7.63 -4.14 12.44
CA LEU A 63 8.49 -4.16 11.25
C LEU A 63 7.96 -5.17 10.22
N ALA A 64 7.42 -6.31 10.66
CA ALA A 64 6.76 -7.27 9.78
C ALA A 64 5.47 -6.68 9.17
N VAL A 65 4.71 -5.88 9.92
CA VAL A 65 3.53 -5.16 9.39
C VAL A 65 3.94 -4.18 8.29
N LEU A 66 4.97 -3.37 8.53
CA LEU A 66 5.52 -2.44 7.52
C LEU A 66 6.01 -3.17 6.27
N ASP A 67 6.76 -4.27 6.44
CA ASP A 67 7.26 -5.09 5.33
C ASP A 67 6.11 -5.71 4.51
N HIS A 68 5.11 -6.26 5.20
CA HIS A 68 3.91 -6.80 4.54
C HIS A 68 3.18 -5.71 3.73
N ARG A 69 3.13 -4.48 4.24
CA ARG A 69 2.53 -3.35 3.52
C ARG A 69 3.34 -2.88 2.33
N ALA A 70 4.67 -2.81 2.43
CA ALA A 70 5.53 -2.52 1.30
C ALA A 70 5.37 -3.58 0.18
N LYS A 71 5.25 -4.86 0.53
CA LYS A 71 4.95 -5.95 -0.42
C LYS A 71 3.56 -5.79 -1.06
N SER A 72 2.56 -5.39 -0.27
CA SER A 72 1.19 -5.13 -0.76
C SER A 72 1.17 -4.02 -1.82
N ILE A 73 1.92 -2.93 -1.60
CA ILE A 73 2.07 -1.83 -2.57
C ILE A 73 2.65 -2.34 -3.89
N THR A 74 3.65 -3.24 -3.84
CA THR A 74 4.25 -3.84 -5.04
C THR A 74 3.22 -4.67 -5.82
N ALA A 75 2.40 -5.45 -5.13
CA ALA A 75 1.32 -6.22 -5.75
C ALA A 75 0.25 -5.31 -6.38
N LEU A 76 -0.13 -4.23 -5.69
CA LEU A 76 -1.09 -3.23 -6.18
C LEU A 76 -0.56 -2.46 -7.39
N ALA A 77 0.73 -2.11 -7.41
CA ALA A 77 1.36 -1.48 -8.58
C ALA A 77 1.31 -2.41 -9.81
N ALA A 78 1.50 -3.72 -9.63
CA ALA A 78 1.32 -4.69 -10.69
C ALA A 78 -0.15 -4.78 -11.18
N ALA A 79 -1.12 -4.68 -10.26
CA ALA A 79 -2.54 -4.63 -10.60
C ALA A 79 -2.90 -3.36 -11.40
N CYS A 80 -2.43 -2.19 -10.96
CA CYS A 80 -2.61 -0.90 -11.66
C CYS A 80 -2.04 -0.95 -13.08
N ARG A 81 -0.86 -1.54 -13.24
CA ARG A 81 -0.24 -1.72 -14.56
C ARG A 81 -1.08 -2.62 -15.47
N ARG A 82 -1.59 -3.74 -14.93
CA ARG A 82 -2.46 -4.66 -15.69
C ARG A 82 -3.74 -3.96 -16.12
N ASP A 83 -4.38 -3.23 -15.22
CA ASP A 83 -5.60 -2.47 -15.47
C ASP A 83 -5.38 -1.43 -16.58
N THR A 84 -4.31 -0.65 -16.47
CA THR A 84 -3.91 0.34 -17.48
C THR A 84 -3.68 -0.30 -18.84
N TYR A 85 -2.93 -1.40 -18.90
CA TYR A 85 -2.64 -2.07 -20.17
C TYR A 85 -3.90 -2.66 -20.82
N ARG A 86 -4.85 -3.17 -20.01
CA ARG A 86 -6.15 -3.63 -20.52
C ARG A 86 -6.94 -2.49 -21.15
N ALA A 87 -7.07 -1.37 -20.43
CA ALA A 87 -7.75 -0.19 -20.95
C ALA A 87 -7.15 0.34 -22.27
N LEU A 88 -5.81 0.32 -22.40
CA LEU A 88 -5.14 0.72 -23.65
C LEU A 88 -5.43 -0.24 -24.81
N LEU A 89 -5.46 -1.55 -24.54
CA LEU A 89 -5.84 -2.55 -25.56
C LEU A 89 -7.29 -2.36 -26.01
N GLU A 90 -8.20 -2.07 -25.08
CA GLU A 90 -9.62 -1.76 -25.37
C GLU A 90 -9.77 -0.49 -26.23
N GLN A 91 -8.87 0.48 -26.06
CA GLN A 91 -8.75 1.67 -26.93
C GLN A 91 -8.04 1.39 -28.27
N GLY A 92 -7.74 0.13 -28.58
CA GLY A 92 -7.13 -0.27 -29.86
C GLY A 92 -5.61 -0.14 -29.93
N TRP A 93 -4.92 0.06 -28.81
CA TRP A 93 -3.45 0.03 -28.81
C TRP A 93 -2.95 -1.40 -29.03
N THR A 94 -1.81 -1.53 -29.71
CA THR A 94 -1.10 -2.82 -29.82
C THR A 94 -0.12 -2.99 -28.66
N VAL A 95 0.18 -4.25 -28.31
CA VAL A 95 1.19 -4.59 -27.29
C VAL A 95 2.53 -3.89 -27.58
N LYS A 96 2.97 -3.89 -28.84
CA LYS A 96 4.21 -3.22 -29.27
C LYS A 96 4.19 -1.71 -29.02
N LYS A 97 3.03 -1.06 -29.23
CA LYS A 97 2.87 0.38 -28.97
C LYS A 97 2.94 0.67 -27.47
N ILE A 98 2.29 -0.15 -26.66
CA ILE A 98 2.34 -0.06 -25.18
C ILE A 98 3.79 -0.27 -24.70
N ALA A 99 4.44 -1.35 -25.13
CA ALA A 99 5.83 -1.66 -24.78
C ALA A 99 6.77 -0.50 -25.10
N LYS A 100 6.68 0.06 -26.31
CA LYS A 100 7.48 1.21 -26.74
C LYS A 100 7.24 2.45 -25.88
N HIS A 101 5.98 2.78 -25.57
CA HIS A 101 5.65 4.00 -24.82
C HIS A 101 6.10 3.91 -23.35
N TRP A 102 6.03 2.72 -22.73
CA TRP A 102 6.45 2.50 -21.35
C TRP A 102 7.92 2.07 -21.20
N GLY A 103 8.68 1.97 -22.30
CA GLY A 103 10.09 1.56 -22.28
C GLY A 103 10.33 0.13 -21.77
N VAL A 104 9.36 -0.77 -22.00
CA VAL A 104 9.42 -2.17 -21.57
C VAL A 104 9.39 -3.12 -22.76
N SER A 105 9.70 -4.40 -22.55
CA SER A 105 9.57 -5.41 -23.60
C SER A 105 8.13 -5.89 -23.79
N ASP A 106 7.80 -6.36 -24.99
CA ASP A 106 6.50 -6.99 -25.28
C ASP A 106 6.20 -8.14 -24.32
N LYS A 107 7.22 -8.94 -23.97
CA LYS A 107 7.13 -10.02 -22.97
C LYS A 107 6.70 -9.50 -21.60
N ALA A 108 7.20 -8.34 -21.17
CA ALA A 108 6.79 -7.74 -19.90
C ALA A 108 5.32 -7.29 -19.93
N VAL A 109 4.84 -6.79 -21.07
CA VAL A 109 3.43 -6.43 -21.26
C VAL A 109 2.55 -7.68 -21.22
N TYR A 110 2.90 -8.74 -21.96
CA TYR A 110 2.18 -10.02 -21.94
C TYR A 110 2.13 -10.65 -20.54
N LYS A 111 3.28 -10.70 -19.85
CA LYS A 111 3.37 -11.16 -18.45
C LYS A 111 2.44 -10.36 -17.53
N SER A 112 2.43 -9.03 -17.66
CA SER A 112 1.55 -8.16 -16.86
C SER A 112 0.07 -8.43 -17.14
N LEU A 113 -0.28 -8.75 -18.39
CA LEU A 113 -1.64 -9.11 -18.79
C LEU A 113 -2.04 -10.55 -18.41
N GLY A 114 -1.10 -11.37 -17.93
CA GLY A 114 -1.33 -12.78 -17.62
C GLY A 114 -1.44 -13.68 -18.86
N ARG A 115 -0.92 -13.22 -20.01
CA ARG A 115 -0.85 -14.00 -21.24
C ARG A 115 0.57 -14.57 -21.36
N SER A 116 0.69 -15.89 -21.46
CA SER A 116 1.96 -16.61 -21.63
C SER A 116 2.06 -17.16 -23.02
#